data_AF-A0A9E3JUM8-F1
#
_entry.id   AF-A0A9E3JUM8-F1
#
_cell.length_a   1.000
_cell.length_b   1.000
_cell.length_c   1.000
_cell.angle_alpha   90.00
_cell.angle_beta   90.00
_cell.angle_gamma   90.00
#
_symmetry.space_group_name_H-M   'P 1'
#
loop_
_entity.id
_entity.type
_entity.pdbx_description
1 polymer ?
#
loop_
_entity_poly.entity_id
_entity_poly.type
_entity_poly.pdbx_seq_one_letter_code
_entity_poly.pdbx_strand_id
1 'polypeptide(L)'
;MKSAGIALLAALALVGGLVLWQALRPTPLPPPSAAHVQLETDRLHAEAGRSPPSLPSREAMNQAAVRTTKEAMARGDDETRAGYAAGIFYGAYLANTRARPAWCQRHGVDLAPFVKAYEATHGEELARALAIFARAGLTPEQFTRVDAQLAELVEQDMRDLVRDTHLQPRQACALYNEKASEFARAIALPPEVHQALFSAH
;
A
#
# COMPACT_ATOMS: atom_id res chain seq x y z
N MET A 1 -19.33 -16.35 2.07
CA MET A 1 -18.33 -15.52 1.37
C MET A 1 -17.06 -15.52 2.21
N LYS A 2 -16.13 -16.45 1.94
CA LYS A 2 -14.87 -16.56 2.67
C LYS A 2 -13.81 -15.73 1.91
N SER A 3 -13.37 -14.63 2.53
CA SER A 3 -12.06 -14.00 2.33
C SER A 3 -11.69 -13.35 0.97
N ALA A 4 -12.62 -13.10 0.05
CA ALA A 4 -12.28 -12.53 -1.26
C ALA A 4 -11.88 -11.03 -1.26
N GLY A 5 -12.08 -10.28 -0.16
CA GLY A 5 -11.98 -8.82 -0.15
C GLY A 5 -10.72 -8.19 0.47
N ILE A 6 -9.84 -8.96 1.12
CA ILE A 6 -8.78 -8.42 1.99
C ILE A 6 -7.39 -8.47 1.31
N ALA A 7 -7.27 -9.13 0.16
CA ALA A 7 -6.00 -9.70 -0.30
C ALA A 7 -5.03 -8.77 -1.06
N LEU A 8 -5.20 -7.44 -1.14
CA LEU A 8 -4.29 -6.66 -2.00
C LEU A 8 -3.85 -5.27 -1.56
N LEU A 9 -3.39 -5.19 -0.32
CA LEU A 9 -2.88 -3.93 0.24
C LEU A 9 -1.49 -4.04 0.81
N ALA A 10 -1.08 -5.24 1.23
CA ALA A 10 0.24 -5.41 1.80
C ALA A 10 1.35 -5.20 0.74
N ALA A 11 1.12 -5.57 -0.53
CA ALA A 11 2.14 -5.45 -1.58
C ALA A 11 2.41 -3.99 -2.00
N LEU A 12 1.36 -3.16 -2.13
CA LEU A 12 1.49 -1.72 -2.46
C LEU A 12 2.07 -0.90 -1.32
N ALA A 13 1.79 -1.30 -0.08
CA ALA A 13 2.19 -0.58 1.12
C ALA A 13 3.67 -0.84 1.47
N LEU A 14 4.17 -2.07 1.30
CA LEU A 14 5.54 -2.44 1.66
C LEU A 14 6.65 -1.70 0.95
N VAL A 15 6.42 -1.35 -0.30
CA VAL A 15 7.44 -0.73 -1.13
C VAL A 15 7.74 0.69 -0.64
N GLY A 16 6.76 1.40 -0.03
CA GLY A 16 7.00 2.64 0.70
C GLY A 16 7.73 2.43 2.03
N GLY A 17 7.39 1.37 2.78
CA GLY A 17 8.02 1.02 4.05
C GLY A 17 9.51 0.65 3.92
N LEU A 18 9.87 -0.26 3.01
CA LEU A 18 11.25 -0.78 2.88
C LEU A 18 12.28 0.27 2.45
N VAL A 19 11.86 1.30 1.70
CA VAL A 19 12.71 2.48 1.42
C VAL A 19 13.15 3.15 2.72
N LEU A 20 12.29 3.16 3.74
CA LEU A 20 12.60 3.68 5.07
C LEU A 20 13.40 2.69 5.93
N TRP A 21 13.49 1.40 5.60
CA TRP A 21 14.25 0.44 6.40
C TRP A 21 15.77 0.57 6.17
N GLN A 22 16.23 0.72 4.93
CA GLN A 22 17.66 0.94 4.65
C GLN A 22 18.15 2.35 5.00
N ALA A 23 17.20 3.27 5.16
CA ALA A 23 17.41 4.65 5.56
C ALA A 23 17.89 4.87 7.00
N LEU A 24 17.75 3.85 7.86
CA LEU A 24 17.90 3.96 9.32
C LEU A 24 19.31 3.64 9.82
N ARG A 25 20.30 3.87 8.95
CA ARG A 25 21.57 4.42 9.44
C ARG A 25 21.26 5.81 10.05
N PRO A 26 22.08 6.36 10.96
CA PRO A 26 21.80 7.61 11.70
C PRO A 26 21.86 8.87 10.80
N THR A 27 21.10 8.85 9.72
CA THR A 27 20.96 9.86 8.68
C THR A 27 19.47 10.14 8.52
N PRO A 28 19.09 11.37 8.13
CA PRO A 28 17.69 11.70 7.87
C PRO A 28 17.07 10.71 6.87
N LEU A 29 15.80 10.34 7.09
CA LEU A 29 15.07 9.46 6.20
C LEU A 29 15.17 10.04 4.76
N PRO A 30 15.76 9.29 3.80
CA PRO A 30 15.89 9.75 2.44
C PRO A 30 14.50 9.78 1.81
N PRO A 31 14.28 10.69 0.86
CA PRO A 31 13.03 10.72 0.12
C PRO A 31 12.85 9.43 -0.67
N PRO A 32 11.60 9.04 -0.96
CA PRO A 32 11.32 7.86 -1.76
C PRO A 32 11.97 7.95 -3.15
N SER A 33 12.47 6.82 -3.67
CA SER A 33 13.11 6.74 -4.98
C SER A 33 12.53 5.62 -5.83
N ALA A 34 12.31 5.90 -7.11
CA ALA A 34 11.81 4.94 -8.09
C ALA A 34 12.63 3.65 -8.16
N ALA A 35 13.97 3.77 -8.12
CA ALA A 35 14.87 2.62 -8.17
C ALA A 35 14.72 1.70 -6.96
N HIS A 36 14.56 2.26 -5.76
CA HIS A 36 14.31 1.46 -4.55
C HIS A 36 12.94 0.79 -4.60
N VAL A 37 11.93 1.53 -5.06
CA VAL A 37 10.57 0.99 -5.21
C VAL A 37 10.56 -0.21 -6.17
N GLN A 38 11.28 -0.13 -7.28
CA GLN A 38 11.44 -1.25 -8.21
C GLN A 38 12.16 -2.43 -7.55
N LEU A 39 13.28 -2.19 -6.85
CA LEU A 39 14.05 -3.25 -6.19
C LEU A 39 13.21 -4.06 -5.20
N GLU A 40 12.40 -3.39 -4.39
CA GLU A 40 11.53 -4.08 -3.42
C GLU A 40 10.36 -4.79 -4.10
N THR A 41 9.85 -4.25 -5.21
CA THR A 41 8.84 -4.92 -6.03
C THR A 41 9.38 -6.23 -6.61
N ASP A 42 10.59 -6.19 -7.18
CA ASP A 42 11.28 -7.37 -7.72
C ASP A 42 11.55 -8.41 -6.62
N ARG A 43 11.94 -7.95 -5.42
CA ARG A 43 12.14 -8.82 -4.25
C ARG A 43 10.85 -9.52 -3.84
N LEU A 44 9.74 -8.78 -3.76
CA LEU A 44 8.43 -9.36 -3.41
C LEU A 44 7.99 -10.37 -4.47
N HIS A 45 8.20 -10.10 -5.75
CA HIS A 45 7.95 -11.06 -6.83
C HIS A 45 8.78 -12.34 -6.69
N ALA A 46 10.09 -12.20 -6.42
CA ALA A 46 10.97 -13.34 -6.20
C ALA A 46 10.54 -14.18 -4.99
N GLU A 47 10.09 -13.55 -3.91
CA GLU A 47 9.61 -14.26 -2.73
C GLU A 47 8.24 -14.91 -2.95
N ALA A 48 7.32 -14.23 -3.64
CA ALA A 48 6.04 -14.79 -4.03
C ALA A 48 6.20 -16.03 -4.91
N GLY A 49 7.19 -16.02 -5.83
CA GLY A 49 7.53 -17.16 -6.69
C GLY A 49 8.05 -18.40 -5.96
N ARG A 50 8.36 -18.30 -4.65
CA ARG A 50 8.69 -19.45 -3.79
C ARG A 50 7.45 -20.11 -3.17
N SER A 51 6.28 -19.51 -3.33
CA SER A 51 5.01 -20.07 -2.83
C SER A 51 4.57 -21.28 -3.65
N PRO A 52 3.73 -22.18 -3.11
CA PRO A 52 3.22 -23.33 -3.86
C PRO A 52 2.57 -22.91 -5.18
N PRO A 53 2.79 -23.63 -6.31
CA PRO A 53 2.23 -23.27 -7.62
C PRO A 53 0.70 -23.19 -7.67
N SER A 54 0.01 -23.81 -6.71
CA SER A 54 -1.44 -23.79 -6.58
C SER A 54 -1.98 -22.50 -5.95
N LEU A 55 -1.13 -21.66 -5.37
CA LEU A 55 -1.55 -20.41 -4.73
C LEU A 55 -1.73 -19.33 -5.81
N PRO A 56 -2.88 -18.62 -5.87
CA PRO A 56 -3.06 -17.52 -6.81
C PRO A 56 -1.96 -16.45 -6.66
N SER A 57 -1.47 -15.89 -7.77
CA SER A 57 -0.35 -14.93 -7.78
C SER A 57 -0.56 -13.76 -6.81
N ARG A 58 -1.78 -13.19 -6.79
CA ARG A 58 -2.17 -12.11 -5.86
C ARG A 58 -2.03 -12.52 -4.39
N GLU A 59 -2.47 -13.74 -4.08
CA GLU A 59 -2.39 -14.27 -2.72
C GLU A 59 -0.94 -14.56 -2.31
N ALA A 60 -0.13 -15.12 -3.23
CA ALA A 60 1.30 -15.34 -3.01
C ALA A 60 2.06 -14.03 -2.75
N MET A 61 1.80 -13.00 -3.54
CA MET A 61 2.35 -11.64 -3.34
C MET A 61 1.94 -11.07 -1.99
N ASN A 62 0.65 -11.20 -1.62
CA ASN A 62 0.16 -10.70 -0.34
C ASN A 62 0.81 -11.42 0.86
N GLN A 63 1.02 -12.74 0.77
CA GLN A 63 1.69 -13.48 1.83
C GLN A 63 3.18 -13.11 1.95
N ALA A 64 3.89 -12.99 0.83
CA ALA A 64 5.28 -12.51 0.82
C ALA A 64 5.40 -11.10 1.41
N ALA A 65 4.44 -10.25 1.05
CA ALA A 65 4.32 -8.93 1.60
C ALA A 65 4.17 -8.96 3.13
N VAL A 66 3.12 -9.60 3.66
CA VAL A 66 2.88 -9.68 5.11
C VAL A 66 4.09 -10.22 5.87
N ARG A 67 4.76 -11.26 5.36
CA ARG A 67 5.99 -11.78 5.99
C ARG A 67 7.10 -10.74 6.05
N THR A 68 7.37 -10.07 4.93
CA THR A 68 8.41 -9.05 4.85
C THR A 68 8.11 -7.88 5.79
N THR A 69 6.84 -7.43 5.86
CA THR A 69 6.39 -6.40 6.81
C THR A 69 6.67 -6.84 8.23
N LYS A 70 6.26 -8.05 8.60
CA LYS A 70 6.42 -8.57 9.96
C LYS A 70 7.89 -8.66 10.36
N GLU A 71 8.75 -9.13 9.46
CA GLU A 71 10.20 -9.18 9.70
C GLU A 71 10.82 -7.78 9.83
N ALA A 72 10.36 -6.80 9.03
CA ALA A 72 10.80 -5.42 9.15
C ALA A 72 10.33 -4.80 10.46
N MET A 73 9.07 -5.03 10.86
CA MET A 73 8.51 -4.56 12.13
C MET A 73 9.11 -5.23 13.36
N ALA A 74 9.69 -6.43 13.22
CA ALA A 74 10.43 -7.07 14.30
C ALA A 74 11.83 -6.45 14.54
N ARG A 75 12.30 -5.56 13.66
CA ARG A 75 13.63 -4.96 13.69
C ARG A 75 13.54 -3.45 13.90
N GLY A 76 14.52 -2.90 14.63
CA GLY A 76 14.64 -1.45 14.85
C GLY A 76 13.91 -0.93 16.08
N ASP A 77 14.21 0.32 16.44
CA ASP A 77 13.59 1.04 17.57
C ASP A 77 12.19 1.56 17.23
N ASP A 78 11.52 2.18 18.19
CA ASP A 78 10.13 2.63 18.06
C ASP A 78 9.98 3.70 16.96
N GLU A 79 10.98 4.59 16.84
CA GLU A 79 11.00 5.66 15.83
C GLU A 79 11.16 5.09 14.41
N THR A 80 12.10 4.16 14.24
CA THR A 80 12.29 3.35 13.03
C THR A 80 10.99 2.71 12.58
N ARG A 81 10.32 1.99 13.49
CA ARG A 81 9.12 1.24 13.15
C ARG A 81 7.97 2.18 12.80
N ALA A 82 7.85 3.31 13.49
CA ALA A 82 6.85 4.33 13.18
C ALA A 82 7.09 4.97 11.80
N GLY A 83 8.35 5.31 11.47
CA GLY A 83 8.72 5.82 10.15
C GLY A 83 8.33 4.84 9.04
N TYR A 84 8.72 3.59 9.19
CA TYR A 84 8.37 2.52 8.25
C TYR A 84 6.85 2.33 8.13
N ALA A 85 6.12 2.32 9.24
CA ALA A 85 4.66 2.20 9.24
C ALA A 85 3.97 3.38 8.56
N ALA A 86 4.47 4.60 8.74
CA ALA A 86 4.00 5.79 8.03
C ALA A 86 4.23 5.66 6.51
N GLY A 87 5.38 5.15 6.08
CA GLY A 87 5.67 4.85 4.68
C GLY A 87 4.70 3.83 4.08
N ILE A 88 4.44 2.75 4.81
CA ILE A 88 3.48 1.72 4.43
C ILE A 88 2.09 2.32 4.23
N PHE A 89 1.59 3.02 5.25
CA PHE A 89 0.29 3.64 5.18
C PHE A 89 0.18 4.64 4.03
N TYR A 90 1.15 5.54 3.89
CA TYR A 90 1.06 6.61 2.92
C TYR A 90 1.16 6.08 1.47
N GLY A 91 1.94 5.03 1.23
CA GLY A 91 1.93 4.33 -0.06
C GLY A 91 0.56 3.75 -0.39
N ALA A 92 -0.08 3.07 0.57
CA ALA A 92 -1.46 2.57 0.41
C ALA A 92 -2.46 3.71 0.21
N TYR A 93 -2.31 4.82 0.94
CA TYR A 93 -3.15 6.00 0.79
C TYR A 93 -3.08 6.53 -0.65
N LEU A 94 -1.89 6.79 -1.19
CA LEU A 94 -1.71 7.29 -2.56
C LEU A 94 -2.23 6.30 -3.61
N ALA A 95 -2.03 5.00 -3.40
CA ALA A 95 -2.56 3.97 -4.29
C ALA A 95 -4.09 4.04 -4.39
N ASN A 96 -4.78 4.22 -3.27
CA ASN A 96 -6.25 4.21 -3.20
C ASN A 96 -6.90 5.57 -3.51
N THR A 97 -6.22 6.68 -3.27
CA THR A 97 -6.78 8.04 -3.48
C THR A 97 -6.30 8.70 -4.76
N ARG A 98 -5.24 8.21 -5.41
CA ARG A 98 -4.69 8.77 -6.66
C ARG A 98 -4.58 7.75 -7.78
N ALA A 99 -3.80 6.69 -7.59
CA ALA A 99 -3.47 5.76 -8.68
C ALA A 99 -4.69 4.93 -9.14
N ARG A 100 -5.46 4.34 -8.20
CA ARG A 100 -6.66 3.54 -8.53
C ARG A 100 -7.78 4.39 -9.12
N PRO A 101 -8.11 5.58 -8.59
CA PRO A 101 -9.02 6.50 -9.26
C PRO A 101 -8.57 6.84 -10.68
N ALA A 102 -7.28 7.13 -10.89
CA ALA A 102 -6.76 7.41 -12.24
C ALA A 102 -6.89 6.21 -13.20
N TRP A 103 -6.69 4.98 -12.72
CA TRP A 103 -6.93 3.76 -13.53
C TRP A 103 -8.42 3.62 -13.88
N CYS A 104 -9.31 3.74 -12.89
CA CYS A 104 -10.74 3.60 -13.10
C CYS A 104 -11.35 4.69 -13.98
N GLN A 105 -10.81 5.90 -13.92
CA GLN A 105 -11.20 7.00 -14.80
C GLN A 105 -10.95 6.65 -16.28
N ARG A 106 -9.83 5.97 -16.60
CA ARG A 106 -9.56 5.48 -17.97
C ARG A 106 -10.57 4.44 -18.46
N HIS A 107 -11.28 3.80 -17.54
CA HIS A 107 -12.34 2.83 -17.82
C HIS A 107 -13.76 3.42 -17.63
N GLY A 108 -13.88 4.75 -17.55
CA GLY A 108 -15.16 5.46 -17.49
C GLY A 108 -15.88 5.36 -16.15
N VAL A 109 -15.14 5.19 -15.05
CA VAL A 109 -15.69 5.18 -13.68
C VAL A 109 -14.94 6.17 -12.81
N ASP A 110 -15.67 7.17 -12.30
CA ASP A 110 -15.17 8.07 -11.26
C ASP A 110 -15.26 7.40 -9.88
N LEU A 111 -14.13 7.28 -9.18
CA LEU A 111 -14.05 6.68 -7.85
C LEU A 111 -14.22 7.69 -6.68
N ALA A 112 -14.67 8.92 -6.93
CA ALA A 112 -14.88 9.90 -5.87
C ALA A 112 -15.67 9.37 -4.65
N PRO A 113 -16.75 8.55 -4.79
CA PRO A 113 -17.43 7.95 -3.64
C PRO A 113 -16.53 7.03 -2.80
N PHE A 114 -15.74 6.17 -3.45
CA PHE A 114 -14.77 5.31 -2.78
C PHE A 114 -13.67 6.13 -2.09
N VAL A 115 -13.07 7.11 -2.79
CA VAL A 115 -12.02 7.97 -2.25
C VAL A 115 -12.51 8.68 -0.99
N LYS A 116 -13.69 9.29 -1.03
CA LYS A 116 -14.29 9.95 0.14
C LYS A 116 -14.47 8.99 1.32
N ALA A 117 -14.93 7.76 1.06
CA ALA A 117 -15.09 6.76 2.12
C ALA A 117 -13.73 6.32 2.70
N TYR A 118 -12.71 6.19 1.84
CA TYR A 118 -11.35 5.87 2.24
C TYR A 118 -10.74 6.94 3.14
N GLU A 119 -10.78 8.20 2.70
CA GLU A 119 -10.27 9.34 3.46
C GLU A 119 -10.97 9.49 4.82
N ALA A 120 -12.29 9.30 4.86
CA ALA A 120 -13.05 9.34 6.11
C ALA A 120 -12.69 8.17 7.05
N THR A 121 -12.34 7.01 6.52
CA THR A 121 -11.98 5.83 7.31
C THR A 121 -10.56 5.94 7.88
N HIS A 122 -9.64 6.51 7.12
CA HIS A 122 -8.19 6.49 7.40
C HIS A 122 -7.59 7.86 7.74
N GLY A 123 -8.44 8.80 8.14
CA GLY A 123 -8.03 10.19 8.38
C GLY A 123 -7.05 10.32 9.55
N GLU A 124 -7.17 9.49 10.58
CA GLU A 124 -6.29 9.50 11.74
C GLU A 124 -4.89 8.97 11.39
N GLU A 125 -4.83 7.84 10.69
CA GLU A 125 -3.59 7.27 10.17
C GLU A 125 -2.86 8.23 9.24
N LEU A 126 -3.61 8.97 8.40
CA LEU A 126 -3.03 10.01 7.54
C LEU A 126 -2.41 11.13 8.35
N ALA A 127 -3.16 11.70 9.30
CA ALA A 127 -2.64 12.75 10.17
C ALA A 127 -1.36 12.28 10.89
N ARG A 128 -1.35 11.00 11.30
CA ARG A 128 -0.23 10.39 12.01
C ARG A 128 1.00 10.20 11.12
N ALA A 129 0.83 9.66 9.92
CA ALA A 129 1.91 9.48 8.96
C ALA A 129 2.54 10.83 8.57
N LEU A 130 1.72 11.85 8.32
CA LEU A 130 2.19 13.20 7.99
C LEU A 130 3.00 13.84 9.13
N ALA A 131 2.58 13.65 10.39
CA ALA A 131 3.33 14.14 11.54
C ALA A 131 4.71 13.46 11.67
N ILE A 132 4.79 12.15 11.43
CA ILE A 132 6.05 11.39 11.42
C ILE A 132 6.98 11.90 10.31
N PHE A 133 6.46 12.09 9.09
CA PHE A 133 7.24 12.63 7.98
C PHE A 133 7.74 14.05 8.23
N ALA A 134 6.90 14.92 8.80
CA ALA A 134 7.29 16.28 9.13
C ALA A 134 8.48 16.32 10.11
N ARG A 135 8.47 15.47 11.15
CA ARG A 135 9.62 15.34 12.08
C ARG A 135 10.89 14.84 11.40
N ALA A 136 10.74 14.01 10.38
CA ALA A 136 11.84 13.50 9.57
C ALA A 136 12.30 14.45 8.45
N GLY A 137 11.69 15.64 8.34
CA GLY A 137 12.00 16.60 7.26
C GLY A 137 11.51 16.17 5.87
N LEU A 138 10.56 15.23 5.81
CA LEU A 138 9.93 14.76 4.59
C LEU A 138 8.64 15.53 4.29
N THR A 139 8.35 15.75 3.00
CA THR A 139 7.12 16.40 2.57
C THR A 139 6.30 15.49 1.64
N PRO A 140 4.95 15.62 1.64
CA PRO A 140 4.07 14.87 0.73
C PRO A 140 4.49 14.90 -0.73
N GLU A 141 5.00 16.04 -1.20
CA GLU A 141 5.41 16.27 -2.60
C GLU A 141 6.56 15.35 -3.01
N GLN A 142 7.43 14.96 -2.07
CA GLN A 142 8.55 14.06 -2.37
C GLN A 142 8.07 12.67 -2.80
N PHE A 143 6.86 12.25 -2.39
CA PHE A 143 6.27 10.97 -2.77
C PHE A 143 5.73 10.95 -4.21
N THR A 144 5.62 12.10 -4.87
CA THR A 144 5.26 12.14 -6.31
C THR A 144 6.31 11.47 -7.19
N ARG A 145 7.55 11.32 -6.69
CA ARG A 145 8.66 10.65 -7.38
C ARG A 145 8.41 9.16 -7.64
N VAL A 146 7.43 8.57 -6.94
CA VAL A 146 7.04 7.17 -7.10
C VAL A 146 5.64 7.01 -7.69
N ASP A 147 5.02 8.10 -8.19
CA ASP A 147 3.67 8.05 -8.77
C ASP A 147 3.58 7.07 -9.96
N ALA A 148 4.63 6.98 -10.79
CA ALA A 148 4.68 6.06 -11.92
C ALA A 148 4.67 4.58 -11.47
N GLN A 149 5.49 4.24 -10.48
CA GLN A 149 5.55 2.88 -9.93
C GLN A 149 4.26 2.52 -9.20
N LEU A 150 3.67 3.45 -8.45
CA LEU A 150 2.35 3.25 -7.84
C LEU A 150 1.27 3.00 -8.89
N ALA A 151 1.30 3.73 -10.01
CA ALA A 151 0.36 3.53 -11.11
C ALA A 151 0.53 2.14 -11.75
N GLU A 152 1.76 1.68 -11.95
CA GLU A 152 2.04 0.33 -12.49
C GLU A 152 1.56 -0.78 -11.56
N LEU A 153 1.87 -0.67 -10.26
CA LEU A 153 1.42 -1.64 -9.26
C LEU A 153 -0.10 -1.72 -9.16
N VAL A 154 -0.78 -0.58 -9.18
CA VAL A 154 -2.25 -0.53 -9.17
C VAL A 154 -2.83 -1.07 -10.46
N GLU A 155 -2.24 -0.76 -11.61
CA GLU A 155 -2.68 -1.33 -12.88
C GLU A 155 -2.57 -2.86 -12.88
N GLN A 156 -1.46 -3.41 -12.38
CA GLN A 156 -1.30 -4.84 -12.22
C GLN A 156 -2.34 -5.44 -11.27
N ASP A 157 -2.55 -4.84 -10.09
CA ASP A 157 -3.59 -5.25 -9.14
C ASP A 157 -4.98 -5.32 -9.82
N MET A 158 -5.36 -4.27 -10.54
CA MET A 158 -6.65 -4.20 -11.19
C MET A 158 -6.77 -5.19 -12.36
N ARG A 159 -5.70 -5.44 -13.11
CA ARG A 159 -5.66 -6.49 -14.14
C ARG A 159 -5.82 -7.88 -13.53
N ASP A 160 -5.14 -8.14 -12.43
CA ASP A 160 -5.24 -9.41 -11.71
C ASP A 160 -6.64 -9.60 -11.11
N LEU A 161 -7.25 -8.54 -10.55
CA LEU A 161 -8.64 -8.55 -10.07
C LEU A 161 -9.62 -8.90 -11.19
N VAL A 162 -9.51 -8.24 -12.34
CA VAL A 162 -10.34 -8.48 -13.52
C VAL A 162 -10.20 -9.92 -14.00
N ARG A 163 -8.97 -10.46 -14.06
CA ARG A 163 -8.71 -11.84 -14.43
C ARG A 163 -9.35 -12.83 -13.46
N ASP A 164 -9.13 -12.65 -12.16
CA ASP A 164 -9.52 -13.62 -11.13
C ASP A 164 -11.04 -13.61 -10.86
N THR A 165 -11.70 -12.47 -11.08
CA THR A 165 -13.16 -12.33 -10.89
C THR A 165 -13.97 -12.48 -12.19
N HIS A 166 -13.29 -12.53 -13.33
CA HIS A 166 -13.91 -12.52 -14.68
C HIS A 166 -14.83 -11.31 -14.93
N LEU A 167 -14.64 -10.21 -14.19
CA LEU A 167 -15.38 -8.96 -14.38
C LEU A 167 -14.72 -8.11 -15.46
N GLN A 168 -15.51 -7.31 -16.18
CA GLN A 168 -14.94 -6.28 -17.03
C GLN A 168 -14.27 -5.17 -16.19
N PRO A 169 -13.22 -4.49 -16.68
CA PRO A 169 -12.54 -3.40 -15.96
C PRO A 169 -13.49 -2.37 -15.34
N ARG A 170 -14.48 -1.92 -16.13
CA ARG A 170 -15.52 -0.98 -15.67
C ARG A 170 -16.35 -1.54 -14.51
N GLN A 171 -16.70 -2.83 -14.54
CA GLN A 171 -17.47 -3.49 -13.48
C GLN A 171 -16.64 -3.63 -12.20
N ALA A 172 -15.36 -4.03 -12.34
CA ALA A 172 -14.43 -4.08 -11.21
C ALA A 172 -14.27 -2.72 -10.52
N CYS A 173 -14.17 -1.63 -11.30
CA CYS A 173 -14.19 -0.27 -10.75
C CYS A 173 -15.52 0.10 -10.08
N ALA A 174 -16.65 -0.22 -10.70
CA ALA A 174 -17.97 0.12 -10.16
C ALA A 174 -18.22 -0.51 -8.78
N LEU A 175 -17.67 -1.71 -8.54
CA LEU A 175 -17.74 -2.37 -7.23
C LEU A 175 -17.10 -1.54 -6.11
N TYR A 176 -16.02 -0.79 -6.38
CA TYR A 176 -15.40 0.07 -5.37
C TYR A 176 -16.38 1.14 -4.89
N ASN A 177 -17.20 1.71 -5.77
CA ASN A 177 -18.23 2.68 -5.37
C ASN A 177 -19.43 2.02 -4.71
N GLU A 178 -19.90 0.89 -5.24
CA GLU A 178 -21.04 0.16 -4.68
C GLU A 178 -20.78 -0.27 -3.23
N LYS A 179 -19.54 -0.68 -2.95
CA LYS A 179 -19.09 -1.18 -1.64
C LYS A 179 -18.08 -0.24 -0.99
N ALA A 180 -18.18 1.06 -1.24
CA ALA A 180 -17.17 2.06 -0.84
C ALA A 180 -16.72 1.94 0.62
N SER A 181 -17.65 1.95 1.58
CA SER A 181 -17.31 1.84 3.00
C SER A 181 -16.79 0.46 3.39
N GLU A 182 -17.25 -0.62 2.73
CA GLU A 182 -16.75 -1.97 3.00
C GLU A 182 -15.32 -2.12 2.51
N PHE A 183 -15.02 -1.67 1.29
CA PHE A 183 -13.65 -1.65 0.79
C PHE A 183 -12.77 -0.72 1.61
N ALA A 184 -13.21 0.49 1.95
CA ALA A 184 -12.43 1.40 2.79
C ALA A 184 -12.01 0.74 4.11
N ARG A 185 -12.91 0.02 4.80
CA ARG A 185 -12.59 -0.71 6.04
C ARG A 185 -11.78 -1.98 5.83
N ALA A 186 -12.07 -2.73 4.76
CA ALA A 186 -11.30 -3.91 4.40
C ALA A 186 -9.86 -3.54 4.04
N ILE A 187 -9.67 -2.30 3.56
CA ILE A 187 -8.37 -1.72 3.32
C ILE A 187 -7.76 -1.14 4.59
N ALA A 188 -7.39 -2.02 5.51
CA ALA A 188 -6.75 -1.63 6.76
C ALA A 188 -5.26 -1.99 6.79
N LEU A 189 -4.51 -1.29 7.63
CA LEU A 189 -3.14 -1.67 7.96
C LEU A 189 -3.11 -3.00 8.71
N PRO A 190 -2.07 -3.84 8.51
CA PRO A 190 -1.82 -4.96 9.40
C PRO A 190 -1.68 -4.48 10.86
N PRO A 191 -2.13 -5.26 11.86
CA PRO A 191 -2.14 -4.82 13.27
C PRO A 191 -0.78 -4.31 13.77
N GLU A 192 0.32 -4.97 13.39
CA GLU A 192 1.68 -4.57 13.76
C GLU A 192 2.09 -3.22 13.16
N VAL A 193 1.66 -2.93 11.93
CA VAL A 193 1.93 -1.65 11.27
C VAL A 193 1.10 -0.56 11.92
N HIS A 194 -0.18 -0.84 12.16
CA HIS A 194 -1.06 0.09 12.87
C HIS A 194 -0.46 0.42 14.25
N GLN A 195 -0.09 -0.58 15.04
CA GLN A 195 0.52 -0.36 16.35
C GLN A 195 1.79 0.51 16.26
N ALA A 196 2.68 0.24 15.31
CA ALA A 196 3.90 1.01 15.12
C ALA A 196 3.63 2.47 14.68
N LEU A 197 2.62 2.71 13.84
CA LEU A 197 2.22 4.06 13.41
C LEU A 197 1.81 4.93 14.62
N PHE A 198 1.12 4.32 15.58
CA PHE A 198 0.61 5.01 16.77
C PHE A 198 1.58 4.99 17.97
N SER A 199 2.66 4.22 17.94
CA SER A 199 3.56 4.08 19.10
C SER A 199 4.58 5.21 19.28
N ALA A 200 4.87 6.00 18.24
CA ALA A 200 5.78 7.14 18.40
C ALA A 200 5.19 8.19 19.37
N HIS A 201 6.00 9.04 19.98
CA HIS A 201 5.51 10.23 20.69
C HIS A 201 6.20 11.44 20.07
#